data_AF-A0A258KG28-F1
#
_entry.id   AF-A0A258KG28-F1
#
_cell.length_a   1.000
_cell.length_b   1.000
_cell.length_c   1.000
_cell.angle_alpha   90.00
_cell.angle_beta   90.00
_cell.angle_gamma   90.00
#
_symmetry.space_group_name_H-M   'P 1'
#
loop_
_entity.id
_entity.type
_entity.pdbx_description
1 polymer ?
#
loop_
_entity_poly.entity_id
_entity_poly.type
_entity_poly.pdbx_seq_one_letter_code
_entity_poly.pdbx_strand_id
1 'polypeptide(L)'
;MSETRVPLELVNLHDDGFHLLVEVVVFGQSFNVVLDTGASKTVFDKTVIEKHMKDAELVSSELLSTGLGTNSMESHTIILPVLKIGKFKLKNFEAAVLDLSTISHAYSSLNLPPVIGVLG
;
A
#
# COMPACT_ATOMS: atom_id res chain seq x y z
N MET A 1 12.00 12.74 21.02
CA MET A 1 11.43 12.25 19.75
C MET A 1 12.01 10.88 19.47
N SER A 2 11.19 9.91 19.07
CA SER A 2 11.70 8.64 18.55
C SER A 2 12.02 8.80 17.06
N GLU A 3 13.27 8.57 16.68
CA GLU A 3 13.71 8.55 15.28
C GLU A 3 13.73 7.09 14.78
N THR A 4 13.28 6.85 13.55
CA THR A 4 13.51 5.58 12.85
C THR A 4 14.16 5.88 11.51
N ARG A 5 15.19 5.11 11.18
CA ARG A 5 15.87 5.17 9.88
C ARG A 5 15.40 4.00 9.03
N VAL A 6 14.93 4.32 7.84
CA VAL A 6 14.40 3.37 6.86
C VAL A 6 15.20 3.56 5.56
N PRO A 7 15.77 2.49 4.98
CA PRO A 7 16.42 2.59 3.68
C PRO A 7 15.37 2.87 2.60
N LEU A 8 15.72 3.73 1.65
CA LEU A 8 14.93 4.00 0.45
C LEU A 8 15.66 3.46 -0.77
N GLU A 9 14.93 2.86 -1.70
CA GLU A 9 15.46 2.50 -3.01
C GLU A 9 15.08 3.57 -4.02
N LEU A 10 16.07 4.11 -4.73
CA LEU A 10 15.84 5.09 -5.80
C LEU A 10 15.71 4.34 -7.12
N VAL A 11 14.57 4.51 -7.79
CA VAL A 11 14.27 3.86 -9.07
C VAL A 11 14.19 4.91 -10.18
N ASN A 12 14.97 4.70 -11.25
CA ASN A 12 14.93 5.55 -12.45
C ASN A 12 13.78 5.12 -13.36
N LEU A 13 12.94 6.08 -13.75
CA LEU A 13 11.83 5.90 -14.68
C LEU A 13 12.26 6.12 -16.14
N HIS A 14 13.36 5.50 -16.57
CA HIS A 14 13.95 5.68 -17.91
C HIS A 14 14.11 7.16 -18.31
N ASP A 15 14.75 7.94 -17.44
CA ASP A 15 15.05 9.36 -17.62
C ASP A 15 13.84 10.31 -17.58
N ASP A 16 12.65 9.80 -17.23
CA ASP A 16 11.44 10.59 -16.93
C ASP A 16 11.26 10.86 -15.42
N GLY A 17 12.38 10.86 -14.69
CA GLY A 17 12.42 11.14 -13.24
C GLY A 17 12.68 9.90 -12.39
N PHE A 18 12.39 10.04 -11.09
CA PHE A 18 12.70 9.02 -10.10
C PHE A 18 11.55 8.80 -9.13
N HIS A 19 11.40 7.55 -8.70
CA HIS A 19 10.59 7.20 -7.55
C HIS A 19 11.45 6.70 -6.40
N LEU A 20 11.01 6.99 -5.18
CA LEU A 20 11.56 6.43 -3.96
C LEU A 20 10.67 5.29 -3.51
N LEU A 21 11.23 4.09 -3.43
CA LEU A 21 10.53 2.93 -2.88
C LEU A 21 10.90 2.72 -1.42
N VAL A 22 9.90 2.32 -0.65
CA VAL A 22 10.02 1.91 0.74
C VAL A 22 9.53 0.49 0.86
N GLU A 23 10.31 -0.36 1.53
CA GLU A 23 9.82 -1.67 1.94
C GLU A 23 8.85 -1.53 3.10
N VAL A 24 7.65 -2.11 2.92
CA VAL A 24 6.64 -2.26 3.96
C VAL A 24 6.34 -3.73 4.21
N VAL A 25 5.98 -4.06 5.45
CA VAL A 25 5.46 -5.39 5.78
C VAL A 25 3.99 -5.29 6.14
N VAL A 26 3.13 -5.91 5.33
CA VAL A 26 1.69 -6.06 5.56
C VAL A 26 1.32 -7.53 5.40
N PHE A 27 0.36 -8.01 6.18
CA PHE A 27 -0.01 -9.45 6.21
C PHE A 27 1.18 -10.41 6.42
N GLY A 28 2.25 -9.94 7.08
CA GLY A 28 3.46 -10.73 7.32
C GLY A 28 4.38 -10.90 6.11
N GLN A 29 4.08 -10.26 4.97
CA GLN A 29 4.88 -10.32 3.74
C GLN A 29 5.47 -8.94 3.43
N SER A 30 6.68 -8.92 2.85
CA SER A 30 7.36 -7.69 2.42
C SER A 30 6.91 -7.28 1.03
N PHE A 31 6.66 -5.99 0.86
CA PHE A 31 6.29 -5.38 -0.42
C PHE A 31 6.94 -4.01 -0.57
N ASN A 32 7.03 -3.53 -1.81
CA ASN A 32 7.44 -2.16 -2.10
C ASN A 32 6.23 -1.25 -2.26
N VAL A 33 6.35 -0.04 -1.76
CA VAL A 33 5.43 1.07 -2.00
C VAL A 33 6.20 2.31 -2.42
N VAL A 34 5.56 3.17 -3.20
CA VAL A 34 6.13 4.48 -3.56
C VAL A 34 5.95 5.43 -2.39
N LEU A 35 7.02 6.10 -1.94
CA LEU A 35 6.90 7.19 -0.97
C LEU A 35 6.46 8.47 -1.68
N ASP A 36 5.32 9.03 -1.28
CA ASP A 36 4.74 10.24 -1.84
C ASP A 36 4.36 11.23 -0.74
N THR A 37 5.27 12.16 -0.44
CA THR A 37 5.02 13.21 0.57
C THR A 37 3.89 14.19 0.18
N GLY A 38 3.38 14.14 -1.06
CA GLY A 38 2.24 14.92 -1.52
C GLY A 38 0.89 14.25 -1.28
N ALA A 39 0.88 12.94 -0.98
CA ALA A 39 -0.34 12.20 -0.70
C ALA A 39 -0.76 12.36 0.77
N SER A 40 -2.04 12.65 1.02
CA SER A 40 -2.59 12.77 2.38
C SER A 40 -3.02 11.42 2.98
N LYS A 41 -3.05 10.36 2.17
CA LYS A 41 -3.46 9.02 2.56
C LYS A 41 -2.57 7.98 1.89
N THR A 42 -2.29 6.90 2.62
CA THR A 42 -1.69 5.69 2.06
C THR A 42 -2.74 4.88 1.31
N VAL A 43 -2.35 4.35 0.15
CA VAL A 43 -3.20 3.55 -0.73
C VAL A 43 -2.54 2.21 -1.02
N PHE A 44 -3.32 1.12 -0.97
CA PHE A 44 -2.88 -0.21 -1.41
C PHE A 44 -3.70 -0.73 -2.60
N ASP A 45 -3.07 -1.58 -3.40
CA ASP A 45 -3.69 -2.23 -4.56
C ASP A 45 -4.76 -3.23 -4.14
N LYS A 46 -5.96 -3.08 -4.70
CA LYS A 46 -7.12 -3.93 -4.44
C LYS A 46 -6.83 -5.42 -4.65
N THR A 47 -6.15 -5.79 -5.72
CA THR A 47 -5.88 -7.21 -6.06
C THR A 47 -4.98 -7.85 -5.02
N VAL A 48 -3.96 -7.11 -4.55
CA VAL A 48 -3.05 -7.57 -3.50
C VAL A 48 -3.80 -7.75 -2.17
N ILE A 49 -4.65 -6.79 -1.80
CA ILE A 49 -5.46 -6.88 -0.58
C ILE A 49 -6.41 -8.09 -0.64
N GLU A 50 -7.18 -8.24 -1.71
CA GLU A 50 -8.15 -9.33 -1.86
C GLU A 50 -7.50 -10.72 -1.82
N LYS A 51 -6.30 -10.87 -2.39
CA LYS A 51 -5.54 -12.13 -2.35
C LYS A 51 -5.17 -12.52 -0.93
N HIS A 52 -4.72 -11.57 -0.11
CA HIS A 52 -4.27 -11.84 1.26
C HIS A 52 -5.42 -11.87 2.27
N MET A 53 -6.56 -11.26 1.94
CA MET A 53 -7.76 -11.35 2.77
C MET A 53 -8.43 -12.73 2.69
N LYS A 54 -8.29 -13.47 1.58
CA LYS A 54 -8.81 -14.86 1.46
C LYS A 54 -8.12 -15.84 2.40
N ASP A 55 -6.84 -15.62 2.73
CA ASP A 55 -6.10 -16.38 3.76
C ASP A 55 -6.27 -15.79 5.17
N ALA A 56 -6.92 -14.63 5.29
CA ALA A 56 -7.17 -13.89 6.55
C ALA A 56 -8.64 -13.92 6.99
N GLU A 57 -9.41 -14.91 6.52
CA GLU A 57 -10.63 -15.31 7.23
C GLU A 57 -10.21 -15.86 8.61
N LEU A 58 -10.96 -15.52 9.66
CA LEU A 58 -10.87 -16.05 11.05
C LEU A 58 -10.12 -15.24 12.11
N VAL A 59 -10.00 -13.91 11.97
CA VAL A 59 -10.05 -13.04 13.16
C VAL A 59 -11.14 -12.00 12.99
N SER A 60 -12.37 -12.51 13.14
CA SER A 60 -13.52 -11.85 13.77
C SER A 60 -13.64 -10.32 13.69
N SER A 61 -14.74 -9.95 13.03
CA SER A 61 -15.70 -8.87 13.33
C SER A 61 -15.46 -7.47 12.74
N GLU A 62 -16.42 -7.09 11.87
CA GLU A 62 -16.96 -5.73 11.70
C GLU A 62 -16.23 -4.66 10.86
N LEU A 63 -15.09 -4.95 10.21
CA LEU A 63 -14.31 -3.89 9.53
C LEU A 63 -14.22 -3.97 8.01
N LEU A 64 -15.24 -4.52 7.34
CA LEU A 64 -15.49 -4.18 5.93
C LEU A 64 -16.30 -2.88 5.90
N SER A 65 -15.58 -1.76 5.86
CA SER A 65 -16.00 -0.46 5.34
C SER A 65 -17.52 -0.18 5.29
N THR A 66 -18.01 0.65 6.20
CA THR A 66 -19.24 1.40 5.95
C THR A 66 -19.14 2.10 4.59
N GLY A 67 -19.99 1.77 3.63
CA GLY A 67 -19.91 2.37 2.29
C GLY A 67 -20.81 1.80 1.19
N LEU A 68 -21.75 0.89 1.48
CA LEU A 68 -22.80 0.50 0.52
C LEU A 68 -23.88 1.59 0.46
N GLY A 69 -23.51 2.75 -0.07
CA GLY A 69 -24.38 3.89 -0.35
C GLY A 69 -24.03 4.43 -1.73
N THR A 70 -24.83 4.09 -2.72
CA THR A 70 -24.67 4.41 -4.14
C THR A 70 -24.38 5.90 -4.39
N ASN A 71 -23.21 6.22 -4.96
CA ASN A 71 -23.02 6.94 -6.25
C ASN A 71 -21.53 7.23 -6.55
N SER A 72 -20.97 6.42 -7.46
CA SER A 72 -19.90 6.70 -8.45
C SER A 72 -18.47 7.08 -8.03
N MET A 73 -17.87 6.39 -7.05
CA MET A 73 -16.46 5.95 -7.02
C MET A 73 -16.28 5.21 -5.69
N GLU A 74 -16.32 3.87 -5.70
CA GLU A 74 -16.18 3.08 -4.47
C GLU A 74 -14.73 3.18 -3.94
N SER A 75 -14.46 4.19 -3.13
CA SER A 75 -13.26 4.23 -2.29
C SER A 75 -13.43 3.19 -1.20
N HIS A 76 -12.75 2.05 -1.35
CA HIS A 76 -12.69 1.04 -0.30
C HIS A 76 -11.62 1.47 0.71
N THR A 77 -11.85 1.21 1.99
CA THR A 77 -10.87 1.45 3.06
C THR A 77 -10.62 0.14 3.81
N ILE A 78 -9.38 -0.09 4.21
CA ILE A 78 -8.97 -1.22 5.04
C ILE A 78 -8.32 -0.73 6.33
N ILE A 79 -8.54 -1.47 7.42
CA ILE A 79 -7.75 -1.35 8.65
C ILE A 79 -6.76 -2.50 8.69
N LEU A 80 -5.48 -2.19 8.43
CA LEU A 80 -4.40 -3.14 8.55
C LEU A 80 -4.08 -3.36 10.03
N PRO A 81 -4.13 -4.61 10.55
CA PRO A 81 -3.80 -4.87 11.95
C PRO A 81 -2.40 -4.38 12.32
N VAL A 82 -1.44 -4.55 11.40
CA VAL A 82 -0.08 -4.03 11.50
C VAL A 82 0.47 -3.65 10.13
N LEU A 83 1.02 -2.45 10.02
CA LEU A 83 1.93 -2.01 8.97
C LEU A 83 3.32 -1.82 9.58
N LYS A 84 4.36 -2.44 9.01
CA LYS A 84 5.74 -2.23 9.46
C LYS A 84 6.56 -1.53 8.39
N ILE A 85 7.43 -0.62 8.82
CA ILE A 85 8.39 0.08 7.98
C ILE A 85 9.74 0.02 8.70
N GLY A 86 10.62 -0.89 8.27
CA GLY A 86 11.84 -1.23 9.03
C GLY A 86 11.51 -1.63 10.49
N LYS A 87 12.01 -0.85 11.46
CA LYS A 87 11.73 -1.08 12.89
C LYS A 87 10.41 -0.46 13.37
N PHE A 88 9.84 0.46 12.59
CA PHE A 88 8.61 1.16 12.94
C PHE A 88 7.40 0.25 12.71
N LYS A 89 6.42 0.30 13.62
CA LYS A 89 5.21 -0.52 13.55
C LYS A 89 4.00 0.35 13.87
N LEU A 90 3.08 0.43 12.93
CA LEU A 90 1.77 1.04 13.09
C LEU A 90 0.75 -0.08 13.28
N LYS A 91 -0.10 0.03 14.29
CA LYS A 91 -1.21 -0.90 14.53
C LYS A 91 -2.51 -0.25 14.10
N ASN A 92 -3.47 -1.05 13.63
CA ASN A 92 -4.78 -0.59 13.18
C ASN A 92 -4.66 0.58 12.18
N PHE A 93 -3.76 0.43 11.21
CA PHE A 93 -3.46 1.47 10.25
C PHE A 93 -4.54 1.51 9.17
N GLU A 94 -5.23 2.64 9.05
CA GLU A 94 -6.22 2.87 8.02
C GLU A 94 -5.54 3.23 6.69
N ALA A 95 -5.91 2.53 5.63
CA ALA A 95 -5.43 2.81 4.27
C ALA A 95 -6.58 2.73 3.27
N ALA A 96 -6.49 3.52 2.20
CA ALA A 96 -7.41 3.38 1.08
C ALA A 96 -7.02 2.18 0.21
N VAL A 97 -8.00 1.61 -0.47
CA VAL A 97 -7.85 0.49 -1.39
C VAL A 97 -8.41 0.93 -2.74
N LEU A 98 -7.54 0.97 -3.75
CA LEU A 98 -7.85 1.38 -5.11
C LEU A 98 -7.33 0.35 -6.11
N ASP A 99 -7.88 0.38 -7.32
CA ASP A 99 -7.29 -0.35 -8.45
C ASP A 99 -6.03 0.39 -8.92
N LEU A 100 -4.85 -0.20 -8.70
CA LEU A 100 -3.57 0.37 -9.11
C LEU A 100 -2.99 -0.37 -10.33
N SER A 101 -3.81 -1.08 -11.10
CA SER A 101 -3.38 -1.85 -12.28
C SER A 101 -2.58 -1.01 -13.27
N THR A 102 -2.99 0.23 -13.57
CA THR A 102 -2.24 1.14 -14.45
C THR A 102 -0.81 1.40 -13.96
N ILE A 103 -0.64 1.61 -12.65
CA ILE A 103 0.69 1.84 -12.04
C ILE A 103 1.51 0.55 -12.11
N SER A 104 0.92 -0.58 -11.71
CA SER A 104 1.57 -1.89 -11.77
C SER A 104 2.03 -2.24 -13.19
N HIS A 105 1.20 -1.99 -14.21
CA HIS A 105 1.55 -2.20 -15.61
C HIS A 105 2.68 -1.29 -16.08
N ALA A 106 2.69 -0.01 -15.66
CA ALA A 106 3.79 0.90 -15.98
C ALA A 106 5.12 0.42 -15.38
N TYR A 107 5.14 0.06 -14.10
CA TYR A 107 6.32 -0.49 -13.43
C TYR A 107 6.83 -1.77 -14.12
N SER A 108 5.92 -2.69 -14.45
CA SER A 108 6.25 -3.92 -15.17
C SER A 108 6.81 -3.65 -16.56
N SER A 109 6.23 -2.72 -17.31
CA SER A 109 6.68 -2.34 -18.66
C SER A 109 8.07 -1.71 -18.67
N LEU A 110 8.43 -1.03 -17.57
CA LEU A 110 9.75 -0.45 -17.35
C LEU A 110 10.73 -1.44 -16.67
N ASN A 111 10.32 -2.69 -16.47
CA ASN A 111 11.10 -3.74 -15.82
C ASN A 111 11.58 -3.34 -14.40
N LEU A 112 10.75 -2.60 -13.68
CA LEU A 112 10.98 -2.09 -12.33
C LEU A 112 10.42 -3.04 -11.25
N PRO A 113 10.91 -2.94 -10.00
CA PRO A 113 10.35 -3.73 -8.89
C PRO A 113 8.84 -3.48 -8.72
N PRO A 114 8.01 -4.52 -8.52
CA PRO A 114 6.57 -4.34 -8.38
C PRO A 114 6.26 -3.52 -7.14
N VAL A 115 5.32 -2.58 -7.26
CA VAL A 115 4.80 -1.79 -6.15
C VAL A 115 3.35 -2.15 -5.89
N ILE A 116 2.95 -2.17 -4.61
CA ILE A 116 1.59 -2.53 -4.20
C ILE A 116 0.79 -1.33 -3.70
N GLY A 117 1.34 -0.11 -3.79
CA GLY A 117 0.74 1.03 -3.14
C GLY A 117 1.59 2.30 -3.17
N VAL A 118 0.99 3.35 -2.62
CA VAL A 118 1.59 4.67 -2.40
C VAL A 118 1.48 4.98 -0.91
N LEU A 119 2.61 5.30 -0.29
CA LEU A 119 2.74 5.70 1.10
C LEU A 119 2.75 7.23 1.17
N GLY A 120 1.62 7.80 1.62
CA GLY A 120 1.47 9.22 1.95
C GLY A 120 1.85 9.55 3.38
#